data_AF-A0A9E5G1Z1-F1
#
_entry.id   AF-A0A9E5G1Z1-F1
#
_cell.length_a   1.000
_cell.length_b   1.000
_cell.length_c   1.000
_cell.angle_alpha   90.00
_cell.angle_beta   90.00
_cell.angle_gamma   90.00
#
_symmetry.space_group_name_H-M   'P 1'
#
loop_
_entity.id
_entity.type
_entity.pdbx_description
1 polymer ?
#
loop_
_entity_poly.entity_id
_entity_poly.type
_entity_poly.pdbx_seq_one_letter_code
_entity_poly.pdbx_strand_id
1 'polypeptide(L)'
;MVPRVAIEISEEVCDALASGLPIVALETAVLTHGLPRTPMASPCNLSEWIPEIPANLALSVLLDTTVRNGGAVPATVGMLDGTLHVGLTRAQ
;
A
#
# COMPACT_ATOMS: atom_id res chain seq x y z
N MET A 1 24.16 21.55 1.48
CA MET A 1 24.03 20.34 2.31
C MET A 1 22.68 19.73 1.99
N VAL A 2 22.62 18.49 1.51
CA VAL A 2 21.34 17.82 1.20
C VAL A 2 20.77 17.28 2.53
N PRO A 3 19.53 17.60 2.90
CA PRO A 3 18.93 17.05 4.12
C PRO A 3 18.85 15.53 4.02
N ARG A 4 19.22 14.83 5.11
CA ARG A 4 18.98 13.39 5.22
C ARG A 4 17.49 13.19 5.51
N VAL A 5 16.86 12.30 4.77
CA VAL A 5 15.46 11.92 4.96
C VAL A 5 15.41 10.75 5.95
N ALA A 6 14.54 10.84 6.96
CA ALA A 6 14.28 9.73 7.87
C ALA A 6 13.47 8.65 7.15
N ILE A 7 13.78 7.37 7.43
CA ILE A 7 13.02 6.23 6.92
C ILE A 7 12.50 5.45 8.13
N GLU A 8 11.19 5.31 8.22
CA GLU A 8 10.49 4.45 9.16
C GLU A 8 9.97 3.21 8.45
N ILE A 9 10.26 2.04 9.01
CA ILE A 9 9.85 0.75 8.47
C ILE A 9 8.90 0.13 9.48
N SER A 10 7.74 -0.35 9.02
CA SER A 10 6.77 -0.98 9.92
C SER A 10 7.32 -2.27 10.53
N GLU A 11 6.78 -2.66 11.69
CA GLU A 11 7.15 -3.91 12.37
C GLU A 11 6.96 -5.12 11.45
N GLU A 12 5.82 -5.20 10.73
CA GLU A 12 5.53 -6.29 9.80
C GLU A 12 6.59 -6.43 8.69
N VAL A 13 7.04 -5.31 8.13
CA VAL A 13 8.09 -5.31 7.09
C VAL A 13 9.45 -5.67 7.69
N CYS A 14 9.77 -5.18 8.88
CA CYS A 14 11.00 -5.55 9.60
C CYS A 14 11.06 -7.07 9.86
N ASP A 15 9.95 -7.66 10.33
CA ASP A 15 9.84 -9.08 10.63
C ASP A 15 9.95 -9.94 9.36
N ALA A 16 9.33 -9.48 8.27
CA ALA A 16 9.43 -10.13 6.97
C ALA A 16 10.88 -10.14 6.45
N LEU A 17 11.59 -9.01 6.57
CA LEU A 17 13.00 -8.91 6.20
C LEU A 17 13.86 -9.84 7.06
N ALA A 18 13.66 -9.84 8.37
CA ALA A 18 14.41 -10.70 9.30
C ALA A 18 14.17 -12.19 9.06
N SER A 19 12.96 -12.54 8.62
CA SER A 19 12.55 -13.92 8.35
C SER A 19 12.82 -14.37 6.91
N GLY A 20 13.37 -13.49 6.06
CA GLY A 20 13.62 -13.79 4.64
C GLY A 20 12.33 -13.99 3.83
N LEU A 21 11.20 -13.44 4.26
CA LEU A 21 9.93 -13.51 3.54
C LEU A 21 9.92 -12.52 2.36
N PRO A 22 9.26 -12.87 1.25
CA PRO A 22 9.14 -11.96 0.12
C PRO A 22 8.29 -10.73 0.50
N ILE A 23 8.73 -9.57 0.05
CA ILE A 23 8.06 -8.28 0.27
C ILE A 23 7.76 -7.65 -1.09
N VAL A 24 6.56 -7.09 -1.24
CA VAL A 24 6.17 -6.34 -2.43
C VAL A 24 5.92 -4.89 -2.05
N ALA A 25 6.74 -4.00 -2.58
CA ALA A 25 6.52 -2.56 -2.42
C ALA A 25 5.32 -2.11 -3.26
N LEU A 26 4.40 -1.37 -2.64
CA LEU A 26 3.24 -0.78 -3.28
C LEU A 26 3.38 0.74 -3.26
N GLU A 27 3.10 1.41 -4.37
CA GLU A 27 3.18 2.87 -4.45
C GLU A 27 1.93 3.56 -3.89
N THR A 28 2.10 4.84 -3.53
CA THR A 28 1.01 5.71 -3.05
C THR A 28 0.49 6.69 -4.12
N ALA A 29 1.11 6.75 -5.31
CA ALA A 29 0.71 7.68 -6.36
C ALA A 29 -0.70 7.38 -6.87
N VAL A 30 -1.02 6.11 -7.16
CA VAL A 30 -2.38 5.71 -7.52
C VAL A 30 -3.40 5.97 -6.40
N LEU A 31 -3.02 5.77 -5.13
CA LEU A 31 -3.91 6.05 -3.98
C LEU A 31 -4.24 7.54 -3.83
N THR A 32 -3.28 8.41 -4.12
CA THR A 32 -3.38 9.85 -3.86
C THR A 32 -3.94 10.64 -5.05
N HIS A 33 -3.57 10.27 -6.27
CA HIS A 33 -3.89 11.05 -7.48
C HIS A 33 -4.26 10.19 -8.71
N GLY A 34 -4.03 8.87 -8.70
CA GLY A 34 -4.32 8.03 -9.87
C GLY A 34 -5.75 7.52 -9.97
N LEU A 35 -6.47 7.39 -8.85
CA LEU A 35 -7.87 6.94 -8.84
C LEU A 35 -8.81 7.89 -8.07
N PRO A 36 -10.11 7.91 -8.43
CA PRO A 36 -11.11 8.73 -7.75
C PRO A 36 -11.25 8.39 -6.26
N ARG A 37 -11.57 9.43 -5.46
CA ARG A 37 -12.00 9.30 -4.05
C ARG A 37 -13.51 9.07 -3.90
N THR A 38 -14.16 8.64 -4.97
CA THR A 38 -15.59 8.30 -5.02
C THR A 38 -15.76 6.82 -5.34
N PRO A 39 -16.89 6.22 -4.95
CA PRO A 39 -17.24 4.87 -5.41
C PRO A 39 -17.18 4.73 -6.93
N MET A 40 -16.79 3.55 -7.41
CA MET A 40 -16.66 3.24 -8.83
C MET A 40 -17.03 1.77 -9.05
N ALA A 41 -17.71 1.49 -10.16
CA ALA A 41 -17.95 0.11 -10.60
C ALA A 41 -16.62 -0.64 -10.77
N SER A 42 -16.67 -1.98 -10.63
CA SER A 42 -15.48 -2.81 -10.76
C SER A 42 -14.80 -2.60 -12.12
N PRO A 43 -13.51 -2.20 -12.15
CA PRO A 43 -12.78 -2.09 -13.40
C PRO A 43 -12.32 -3.49 -13.85
N CYS A 44 -12.78 -3.93 -15.02
CA CYS A 44 -12.48 -5.27 -15.57
C CYS A 44 -12.85 -6.41 -14.59
N ASN A 45 -12.52 -7.66 -14.90
CA ASN A 45 -12.93 -8.86 -14.15
C ASN A 45 -12.22 -9.02 -12.79
N LEU A 46 -12.28 -8.01 -11.92
CA LEU A 46 -11.74 -8.06 -10.56
C LEU A 46 -12.84 -8.56 -9.61
N SER A 47 -12.69 -9.81 -9.17
CA SER A 47 -13.66 -10.51 -8.32
C SER A 47 -13.71 -9.99 -6.88
N GLU A 48 -12.61 -9.41 -6.38
CA GLU A 48 -12.48 -8.91 -5.01
C GLU A 48 -12.65 -7.38 -4.90
N TRP A 49 -13.13 -6.73 -5.97
CA TRP A 49 -13.40 -5.29 -5.96
C TRP A 49 -14.56 -4.92 -5.02
N ILE A 50 -14.41 -3.85 -4.25
CA ILE A 50 -15.42 -3.34 -3.32
C ILE A 50 -16.05 -2.07 -3.92
N PRO A 51 -17.19 -2.15 -4.63
CA PRO A 51 -17.74 -1.03 -5.37
C PRO A 51 -18.37 0.07 -4.49
N GLU A 52 -18.63 -0.21 -3.21
CA GLU A 52 -19.28 0.73 -2.28
C GLU A 52 -18.33 1.77 -1.69
N ILE A 53 -17.01 1.54 -1.75
CA ILE A 53 -16.00 2.44 -1.16
C ILE A 53 -15.26 3.22 -2.25
N PRO A 54 -14.57 4.33 -1.90
CA PRO A 54 -13.74 5.08 -2.83
C PRO A 54 -12.79 4.19 -3.65
N ALA A 55 -12.73 4.41 -4.97
CA ALA A 55 -11.97 3.55 -5.90
C ALA A 55 -10.48 3.43 -5.52
N ASN A 56 -9.87 4.52 -5.05
CA ASN A 56 -8.50 4.50 -4.56
C ASN A 56 -8.33 3.56 -3.35
N LEU A 57 -9.27 3.55 -2.40
CA LEU A 57 -9.24 2.65 -1.25
C LEU A 57 -9.59 1.21 -1.63
N ALA A 58 -10.55 1.01 -2.53
CA ALA A 58 -10.88 -0.32 -3.07
C ALA A 58 -9.66 -0.99 -3.70
N LEU A 59 -8.89 -0.24 -4.50
CA LEU A 59 -7.63 -0.75 -5.06
C LEU A 59 -6.60 -1.03 -3.97
N SER A 60 -6.46 -0.17 -2.96
CA SER A 60 -5.53 -0.41 -1.85
C SER A 60 -5.76 -1.76 -1.18
N VAL A 61 -7.04 -2.06 -0.88
CA VAL A 61 -7.45 -3.31 -0.23
C VAL A 61 -7.19 -4.51 -1.15
N LEU A 62 -7.53 -4.36 -2.43
CA LEU A 62 -7.30 -5.41 -3.42
C LEU A 62 -5.80 -5.73 -3.58
N LEU A 63 -4.94 -4.72 -3.67
CA LEU A 63 -3.49 -4.92 -3.81
C LEU A 63 -2.90 -5.58 -2.57
N ASP A 64 -3.26 -5.13 -1.38
CA ASP A 64 -2.82 -5.73 -0.11
C ASP A 64 -3.20 -7.22 -0.05
N THR A 65 -4.47 -7.53 -0.33
CA THR A 65 -5.01 -8.89 -0.35
C THR A 65 -4.32 -9.76 -1.40
N THR A 66 -4.13 -9.22 -2.61
CA THR A 66 -3.46 -9.94 -3.71
C THR A 66 -2.03 -10.32 -3.35
N VAL A 67 -1.27 -9.39 -2.76
CA VAL A 67 0.11 -9.64 -2.32
C VAL A 67 0.15 -10.71 -1.23
N ARG A 68 -0.74 -10.62 -0.24
CA ARG A 68 -0.83 -11.61 0.84
C ARG A 68 -1.23 -12.99 0.33
N ASN A 69 -2.20 -13.08 -0.58
CA ASN A 69 -2.60 -14.33 -1.22
C ASN A 69 -1.47 -14.96 -2.05
N GLY A 70 -0.54 -14.14 -2.56
CA GLY A 70 0.70 -14.58 -3.20
C GLY A 70 1.79 -15.05 -2.23
N GLY A 71 1.55 -15.01 -0.92
CA GLY A 71 2.51 -15.42 0.11
C GLY A 71 3.58 -14.38 0.44
N ALA A 72 3.35 -13.11 0.08
CA ALA A 72 4.28 -12.00 0.34
C ALA A 72 3.68 -10.97 1.30
N VAL A 73 4.55 -10.14 1.87
CA VAL A 73 4.17 -9.02 2.75
C VAL A 73 4.05 -7.74 1.92
N PRO A 74 2.88 -7.07 1.90
CA PRO A 74 2.71 -5.79 1.23
C PRO A 74 3.40 -4.68 2.02
N ALA A 75 4.13 -3.81 1.31
CA ALA A 75 4.78 -2.64 1.88
C ALA A 75 4.36 -1.39 1.10
N THR A 76 3.24 -0.77 1.48
CA THR A 76 2.84 0.52 0.90
C THR A 76 3.83 1.60 1.32
N VAL A 77 4.45 2.27 0.33
CA VAL A 77 5.50 3.27 0.52
C VAL A 77 4.97 4.67 0.26
N GLY A 78 5.18 5.57 1.22
CA GLY A 78 4.76 6.96 1.11
C GLY A 78 5.59 7.90 1.97
N MET A 79 5.40 9.20 1.77
CA MET A 79 6.01 10.25 2.58
C MET A 79 4.91 10.89 3.44
N LEU A 80 5.08 10.88 4.76
CA LEU A 80 4.20 11.57 5.71
C LEU A 80 5.04 12.54 6.51
N ASP A 81 4.65 13.82 6.52
CA ASP A 81 5.32 14.88 7.29
C ASP A 81 6.86 14.97 7.11
N GLY A 82 7.36 14.59 5.93
CA GLY A 82 8.79 14.60 5.59
C GLY A 82 9.57 13.34 5.97
N THR A 83 8.89 12.32 6.51
CA THR A 83 9.43 10.99 6.79
C THR A 83 8.97 9.99 5.73
N LEU A 84 9.91 9.19 5.21
CA LEU A 84 9.59 8.08 4.32
C LEU A 84 9.12 6.88 5.16
N HIS A 85 7.94 6.35 4.85
CA HIS A 85 7.40 5.17 5.49
C HIS A 85 7.41 3.99 4.53
N VAL A 86 7.86 2.83 5.01
CA VAL A 86 7.79 1.55 4.31
C VAL A 86 6.86 0.64 5.10
N GLY A 87 5.66 0.39 4.56
CA GLY A 87 4.62 -0.37 5.25
C GLY A 87 3.62 0.53 5.98
N LEU A 88 2.98 1.44 5.25
CA LEU A 88 1.89 2.27 5.78
C LEU A 88 0.71 1.43 6.24
N THR A 89 0.13 1.81 7.38
CA THR A 89 -1.10 1.20 7.91
C THR A 89 -2.34 1.84 7.28
N ARG A 90 -3.51 1.21 7.43
CA ARG A 90 -4.78 1.77 6.96
C ARG A 90 -5.18 3.09 7.61
N ALA A 91 -4.66 3.37 8.81
CA ALA A 91 -4.95 4.60 9.54
C ALA A 91 -4.12 5.80 9.05
N GLN A 92 -3.05 5.54 8.29
CA GLN A 92 -2.14 6.51 7.71
C GLN A 92 -2.50 6.79 6.24
#